data_AF-A0AAE1NTE8-F1
#
_entry.id   AF-A0AAE1NTE8-F1
#
_cell.length_a   1.000
_cell.length_b   1.000
_cell.length_c   1.000
_cell.angle_alpha   90.00
_cell.angle_beta   90.00
_cell.angle_gamma   90.00
#
_symmetry.space_group_name_H-M   'P 1'
#
loop_
_entity.id
_entity.type
_entity.pdbx_description
1 polymer ?
#
loop_
_entity_poly.entity_id
_entity_poly.type
_entity_poly.pdbx_seq_one_letter_code
_entity_poly.pdbx_strand_id
1 'polypeptide(L)'
;MAHGLAAVIEEELNFEEEILQAAILVAMESDEEEERWREERERHQQPTRVEGYFDRTIPLYNLHEFKSHFRMERASFEVSVQF
;
A
#
# COMPACT_ATOMS: atom_id res chain seq x y z
N MET A 1 39.78 -45.52 5.82
CA MET A 1 38.83 -44.85 6.74
C MET A 1 38.70 -43.35 6.43
N ALA A 2 38.66 -42.94 5.15
CA ALA A 2 38.56 -41.53 4.75
C ALA A 2 37.23 -41.16 4.06
N HIS A 3 36.37 -42.15 3.79
CA HIS A 3 35.13 -41.95 3.03
C HIS A 3 33.98 -41.32 3.84
N GLY A 4 33.99 -41.42 5.18
CA GLY A 4 32.91 -40.89 6.02
C GLY A 4 32.97 -39.38 6.23
N LEU A 5 34.17 -38.79 6.26
CA LEU A 5 34.36 -37.36 6.49
C LEU A 5 33.98 -36.51 5.27
N ALA A 6 34.22 -37.03 4.05
CA ALA A 6 33.84 -36.33 2.81
C ALA A 6 32.31 -36.29 2.62
N ALA A 7 31.61 -37.37 2.93
CA ALA A 7 30.15 -37.43 2.81
C ALA A 7 29.43 -36.48 3.77
N VAL A 8 29.95 -36.32 5.00
CA VAL A 8 29.40 -35.38 5.99
C VAL A 8 29.60 -33.93 5.54
N ILE A 9 30.76 -33.61 4.96
CA ILE A 9 31.04 -32.26 4.43
C ILE A 9 30.14 -31.95 3.22
N GLU A 10 29.91 -32.90 2.32
CA GLU A 10 28.99 -32.73 1.19
C GLU A 10 27.53 -32.55 1.63
N GLU A 11 27.08 -33.27 2.66
CA GLU A 11 25.75 -33.06 3.26
C GLU A 11 25.60 -31.69 3.93
N GLU A 12 26.61 -31.24 4.67
CA GLU A 12 26.61 -29.91 5.29
C GLU A 12 26.58 -28.79 4.24
N LEU A 13 27.38 -28.91 3.18
CA LEU A 13 27.39 -27.94 2.07
C LEU A 13 26.05 -27.91 1.31
N ASN A 14 25.43 -29.07 1.07
CA ASN A 14 24.09 -29.12 0.45
C ASN A 14 23.02 -28.47 1.35
N PHE A 15 23.09 -28.69 2.66
CA PHE A 15 22.14 -28.11 3.61
C PHE A 15 22.26 -26.58 3.68
N GLU A 16 23.49 -26.04 3.65
CA GLU A 16 23.72 -24.60 3.59
C GLU A 16 23.20 -23.98 2.27
N GLU A 17 23.34 -24.69 1.15
CA GLU A 17 22.81 -24.25 -0.15
C GLU A 17 21.27 -24.21 -0.16
N GLU A 18 20.61 -25.22 0.43
CA GLU A 18 19.16 -25.24 0.56
C GLU A 18 18.63 -24.10 1.44
N ILE A 19 19.31 -23.79 2.55
CA ILE A 19 18.96 -22.65 3.41
C ILE A 19 19.10 -21.33 2.64
N LEU A 20 20.18 -21.18 1.86
CA LEU A 20 20.40 -19.97 1.05
C LEU A 20 19.31 -19.81 -0.01
N GLN A 21 18.91 -20.88 -0.69
CA GLN A 21 17.83 -20.87 -1.68
C GLN A 21 16.48 -20.50 -1.03
N ALA A 22 16.17 -21.06 0.14
CA ALA A 22 14.96 -20.73 0.89
C ALA A 22 14.94 -19.26 1.32
N ALA A 23 16.09 -18.72 1.78
CA ALA A 23 16.19 -17.32 2.16
C ALA A 23 15.99 -16.37 0.97
N ILE A 24 16.51 -16.72 -0.22
CA ILE A 24 16.30 -15.95 -1.46
C ILE A 24 14.82 -15.98 -1.85
N LEU A 25 14.16 -17.13 -1.81
CA LEU A 25 12.74 -17.26 -2.14
C LEU A 25 11.87 -16.37 -1.24
N VAL A 26 12.11 -16.40 0.08
CA VAL A 26 11.38 -15.57 1.06
C VAL A 26 11.63 -14.08 0.84
N ALA A 27 12.86 -13.69 0.50
CA ALA A 27 13.18 -12.30 0.20
C ALA A 27 12.46 -11.82 -1.08
N MET A 28 12.43 -12.64 -2.13
CA MET A 28 11.71 -12.35 -3.37
C MET A 28 10.20 -12.25 -3.15
N GLU A 29 9.59 -13.16 -2.36
CA GLU A 29 8.17 -13.10 -2.01
C GLU A 29 7.83 -11.83 -1.21
N SER A 30 8.70 -11.41 -0.30
CA SER A 30 8.55 -10.16 0.46
C SER A 30 8.60 -8.93 -0.46
N ASP A 31 9.50 -8.91 -1.45
CA ASP A 31 9.62 -7.82 -2.41
C ASP A 31 8.36 -7.73 -3.31
N GLU A 32 7.84 -8.87 -3.76
CA GLU A 32 6.60 -8.95 -4.54
C GLU A 32 5.36 -8.52 -3.72
N GLU A 33 5.32 -8.84 -2.43
CA GLU A 33 4.30 -8.34 -1.51
C GLU A 33 4.36 -6.82 -1.34
N GLU A 34 5.55 -6.25 -1.14
CA GLU A 34 5.72 -4.80 -1.02
C GLU A 34 5.31 -4.04 -2.29
N GLU A 35 5.62 -4.58 -3.48
CA GLU A 35 5.23 -3.99 -4.74
C GLU A 35 3.69 -4.00 -4.93
N ARG A 36 3.03 -5.13 -4.58
CA ARG A 36 1.55 -5.21 -4.59
C ARG A 36 0.90 -4.19 -3.65
N TRP A 37 1.42 -4.05 -2.43
CA TRP A 37 0.93 -3.05 -1.48
C TRP A 37 1.16 -1.62 -1.99
N ARG A 38 2.26 -1.37 -2.71
CA ARG A 38 2.53 -0.06 -3.34
C ARG A 38 1.49 0.24 -4.42
N GLU A 39 1.24 -0.70 -5.33
CA GLU A 39 0.25 -0.57 -6.39
C GLU A 39 -1.18 -0.40 -5.84
N GLU A 40 -1.54 -1.12 -4.78
CA GLU A 40 -2.83 -0.95 -4.10
C GLU A 40 -2.97 0.45 -3.49
N ARG A 41 -1.93 0.95 -2.80
CA ARG A 41 -1.92 2.31 -2.26
C ARG A 41 -1.99 3.36 -3.37
N GLU A 42 -1.38 3.15 -4.52
CA GLU A 42 -1.46 4.06 -5.67
C GLU A 42 -2.85 4.05 -6.31
N ARG A 43 -3.50 2.89 -6.43
CA ARG A 43 -4.89 2.78 -6.92
C ARG A 43 -5.89 3.55 -6.06
N HIS A 44 -5.68 3.60 -4.74
CA HIS A 44 -6.54 4.33 -3.81
C HIS A 44 -6.17 5.81 -3.61
N GLN A 45 -5.10 6.30 -4.25
CA GLN A 45 -4.63 7.67 -4.05
C GLN A 45 -5.29 8.73 -4.92
N GLN A 46 -6.13 8.34 -5.89
CA GLN A 46 -6.85 9.33 -6.70
C GLN A 46 -8.25 9.55 -6.10
N PRO A 47 -8.48 10.64 -5.34
CA PRO A 47 -9.83 11.02 -4.98
C PRO A 47 -10.64 11.15 -6.26
N THR A 48 -11.71 10.37 -6.37
CA THR A 48 -12.58 10.42 -7.54
C THR A 48 -13.21 11.81 -7.60
N ARG A 49 -12.82 12.60 -8.61
CA ARG A 49 -13.43 13.91 -8.84
C ARG A 49 -14.86 13.66 -9.33
N VAL A 50 -15.83 13.87 -8.44
CA VAL A 50 -17.24 13.78 -8.78
C VAL A 50 -17.68 15.12 -9.38
N GLU A 51 -17.90 15.14 -10.70
CA GLU A 51 -18.40 16.32 -11.39
C GLU A 51 -19.77 16.74 -10.85
N GLY A 52 -19.93 18.05 -10.59
CA GLY A 52 -21.20 18.61 -10.10
C GLY A 52 -21.57 18.22 -8.66
N TYR A 53 -20.68 17.60 -7.88
CA TYR A 53 -20.93 17.29 -6.46
C TYR A 53 -21.25 18.56 -5.67
N PHE A 54 -20.50 19.64 -5.93
CA PHE A 54 -20.73 20.94 -5.32
C PHE A 54 -22.16 21.43 -5.58
N ASP A 55 -22.54 21.54 -6.85
CA ASP A 55 -23.83 22.14 -7.26
C ASP A 55 -25.04 21.30 -6.86
N ARG A 56 -24.89 19.97 -6.75
CA ARG A 56 -25.99 19.06 -6.47
C ARG A 56 -26.17 18.76 -4.98
N THR A 57 -25.07 18.74 -4.23
CA THR A 57 -25.08 18.25 -2.84
C THR A 57 -25.00 19.39 -1.84
N ILE A 58 -24.10 20.37 -2.05
CA ILE A 58 -23.86 21.43 -1.06
C ILE A 58 -25.08 22.34 -0.84
N PRO A 59 -25.92 22.68 -1.84
CA PRO A 59 -27.12 23.48 -1.61
C PRO A 59 -28.15 22.83 -0.66
N LEU A 60 -28.08 21.51 -0.44
CA LEU A 60 -29.01 20.80 0.44
C LEU A 60 -28.60 20.89 1.92
N TYR A 61 -27.37 21.29 2.22
CA TYR A 61 -26.85 21.37 3.58
C TYR A 61 -27.22 22.71 4.21
N ASN A 62 -27.80 22.66 5.41
CA ASN A 62 -27.82 23.85 6.26
C ASN A 62 -26.41 24.13 6.83
N LEU A 63 -26.20 25.30 7.44
CA LEU A 63 -24.87 25.70 7.93
C LEU A 63 -24.26 24.72 8.94
N HIS A 64 -25.08 24.12 9.81
CA HIS A 64 -24.62 23.18 10.82
C HIS A 64 -24.19 21.85 10.18
N GLU A 65 -25.00 21.32 9.28
CA GLU A 65 -24.68 20.12 8.51
C GLU A 65 -23.40 20.29 7.70
N PHE A 66 -23.26 21.46 7.05
CA PHE A 66 -22.09 21.77 6.23
C PHE A 66 -20.82 21.75 7.08
N LYS A 67 -20.83 22.48 8.20
CA LYS A 67 -19.69 22.55 9.13
C LYS A 67 -19.36 21.20 9.74
N SER A 68 -20.36 20.36 10.02
CA SER A 68 -20.14 19.02 10.55
C SER A 68 -19.47 18.07 9.53
N HIS A 69 -19.90 18.15 8.27
CA HIS A 69 -19.41 17.28 7.19
C HIS A 69 -18.04 17.72 6.67
N PHE A 70 -17.89 18.98 6.28
CA PHE A 70 -16.68 19.52 5.68
C PHE A 70 -15.67 20.03 6.71
N ARG A 71 -16.06 20.11 7.99
CA ARG A 71 -15.20 20.58 9.11
C ARG A 71 -14.65 21.99 8.88
N MET A 72 -15.33 22.79 8.05
CA MET A 72 -14.97 24.17 7.75
C MET A 72 -16.21 25.02 7.44
N GLU A 73 -16.05 26.34 7.45
CA GLU A 73 -17.11 27.27 7.07
C GLU A 73 -17.35 27.26 5.56
N ARG A 74 -18.61 27.44 5.14
CA ARG A 74 -19.00 27.44 3.72
C ARG A 74 -18.26 28.50 2.90
N ALA A 75 -18.08 29.69 3.45
CA ALA A 75 -17.34 30.76 2.78
C ALA A 75 -15.87 30.36 2.52
N SER A 76 -15.22 29.69 3.47
CA SER A 76 -13.84 29.21 3.32
C SER A 76 -13.74 28.10 2.26
N PHE A 77 -14.75 27.24 2.20
CA PHE A 77 -14.85 26.20 1.17
C PHE A 77 -15.06 26.81 -0.22
N GLU A 78 -15.97 27.78 -0.37
CA GLU A 78 -16.25 28.43 -1.66
C GLU A 78 -15.00 29.09 -2.28
N VAL A 79 -14.11 29.65 -1.46
CA VAL A 79 -12.83 30.20 -1.92
C VAL A 79 -11.85 29.10 -2.38
N SER A 80 -11.88 27.91 -1.76
CA SER A 80 -10.93 26.84 -2.09
C SER A 80 -11.27 26.06 -3.36
N VAL A 81 -12.54 26.07 -3.81
CA VAL A 81 -12.97 25.41 -5.06
C VAL A 81 -12.92 26.30 -6.31
N GLN A 82 -12.56 27.58 -6.19
CA GLN A 82 -12.51 28.53 -7.32
C GLN A 82 -11.21 28.55 -8.13
N PHE A 83 -10.24 27.66 -7.83
CA PHE A 83 -8.94 27.55 -8.54
C PHE A 83 -8.80 26.23 -9.30
#